data_AF-A0A5J4QFG4-F1
#
_entry.id   AF-A0A5J4QFG4-F1
#
_cell.length_a   1.000
_cell.length_b   1.000
_cell.length_c   1.000
_cell.angle_alpha   90.00
_cell.angle_beta   90.00
_cell.angle_gamma   90.00
#
_symmetry.space_group_name_H-M   'P 1'
#
loop_
_entity.id
_entity.type
_entity.pdbx_description
1 polymer ?
#
loop_
_entity_poly.entity_id
_entity_poly.type
_entity_poly.pdbx_seq_one_letter_code
_entity_poly.pdbx_strand_id
1 'polypeptide(L)'
;MKLYQLFQTCSGVTTDSRYCPEGSLFVALRGESFDGNAFAAQALKDGCAYAVIDNPHYVVKGDNRYIIVEDSLETLQQLAHYHRRQMETKVIGITGTNGKTTT
;
A
#
# COMPACT_ATOMS: atom_id res chain seq x y z
N MET A 1 -4.71 15.74 -0.06
CA MET A 1 -4.30 14.57 0.76
C MET A 1 -2.84 14.27 0.46
N LYS A 2 -1.91 14.50 1.40
CA LYS A 2 -0.44 14.45 1.15
C LYS A 2 0.05 13.08 0.63
N LEU A 3 -0.52 11.99 1.15
CA LEU A 3 -0.22 10.62 0.71
C LEU A 3 -0.57 10.40 -0.78
N TYR A 4 -1.70 10.93 -1.25
CA TYR A 4 -2.12 10.74 -2.64
C TYR A 4 -1.16 11.36 -3.65
N GLN A 5 -0.55 12.50 -3.31
CA GLN A 5 0.49 13.13 -4.16
C GLN A 5 1.74 12.25 -4.26
N LEU A 6 2.17 11.63 -3.17
CA LEU A 6 3.30 10.68 -3.17
C LEU A 6 2.94 9.41 -3.94
N PHE A 7 1.72 8.90 -3.77
CA PHE A 7 1.23 7.76 -4.54
C PHE A 7 1.25 8.05 -6.06
N GLN A 8 0.88 9.25 -6.50
CA GLN A 8 0.95 9.62 -7.92
C GLN A 8 2.37 9.63 -8.50
N THR A 9 3.40 9.80 -7.67
CA THR A 9 4.80 9.69 -8.10
C THR A 9 5.32 8.26 -8.07
N CYS A 10 4.56 7.32 -7.49
CA CYS A 10 4.93 5.91 -7.41
C CYS A 10 4.47 5.15 -8.67
N SER A 11 5.19 4.08 -9.01
CA SER A 11 4.84 3.20 -10.13
C SER A 11 3.64 2.29 -9.84
N GLY A 12 3.27 2.13 -8.57
CA GLY A 12 2.17 1.30 -8.11
C GLY A 12 2.16 1.14 -6.59
N VAL A 13 1.36 0.18 -6.10
CA VAL A 13 1.27 -0.20 -4.68
C VAL A 13 1.57 -1.68 -4.55
N THR A 14 2.34 -2.05 -3.52
CA THR A 14 2.58 -3.44 -3.13
C THR A 14 2.34 -3.62 -1.63
N THR A 15 1.77 -4.76 -1.25
CA THR A 15 1.60 -5.16 0.16
C THR A 15 2.45 -6.38 0.51
N ASP A 16 3.21 -6.90 -0.46
CA ASP A 16 4.05 -8.08 -0.30
C ASP A 16 5.51 -7.66 -0.35
N SER A 17 6.21 -7.74 0.78
CA SER A 17 7.63 -7.39 0.87
C SER A 17 8.55 -8.29 0.03
N ARG A 18 8.05 -9.45 -0.42
CA ARG A 18 8.78 -10.36 -1.33
C ARG A 18 8.72 -9.88 -2.78
N TYR A 19 7.83 -8.94 -3.09
CA TYR A 19 7.69 -8.34 -4.40
C TYR A 19 7.65 -6.81 -4.29
N CYS A 20 8.81 -6.20 -4.48
CA CYS A 20 9.02 -4.76 -4.37
C CYS A 20 9.38 -4.15 -5.73
N PRO A 21 8.41 -3.89 -6.63
CA PRO A 21 8.68 -3.18 -7.87
C PRO A 21 9.37 -1.84 -7.61
N GLU A 22 10.31 -1.49 -8.47
CA GLU A 22 11.02 -0.22 -8.38
C GLU A 22 10.04 0.97 -8.41
N GLY A 23 10.22 1.89 -7.47
CA GLY A 23 9.38 3.09 -7.34
C GLY A 23 7.98 2.83 -6.79
N SER A 24 7.66 1.62 -6.33
CA SER A 24 6.35 1.31 -5.76
C SER A 24 6.19 1.81 -4.32
N LEU A 25 4.93 1.94 -3.88
CA LEU A 25 4.55 2.24 -2.51
C LEU A 25 4.29 0.93 -1.76
N PHE A 26 5.14 0.60 -0.78
CA PHE A 26 4.88 -0.52 0.12
C PHE A 26 3.85 -0.13 1.18
N VAL A 27 2.86 -0.97 1.43
CA VAL A 27 1.90 -0.79 2.54
C VAL A 27 2.00 -1.98 3.49
N ALA A 28 2.43 -1.70 4.72
CA ALA A 28 2.62 -2.68 5.77
C ALA A 28 1.29 -3.14 6.37
N LEU A 29 0.72 -4.22 5.84
CA LEU A 29 -0.49 -4.81 6.41
C LEU A 29 -0.13 -5.75 7.58
N ARG A 30 -0.95 -5.70 8.63
CA ARG A 30 -0.88 -6.64 9.76
C ARG A 30 -1.98 -7.69 9.61
N GLY A 31 -1.60 -8.96 9.59
CA GLY A 31 -2.49 -10.11 9.70
C GLY A 31 -2.43 -10.74 11.09
N GLU A 32 -3.16 -11.83 11.29
CA GLU A 32 -3.20 -12.54 12.59
C GLU A 32 -1.84 -13.11 13.02
N SER A 33 -1.01 -13.53 12.06
CA SER A 33 0.30 -14.15 12.31
C SER A 33 1.49 -13.37 11.74
N PHE A 34 1.25 -12.19 11.17
CA PHE A 34 2.26 -11.47 10.40
C PHE A 34 2.13 -9.96 10.60
N ASP A 35 3.25 -9.29 10.87
CA ASP A 35 3.33 -7.83 10.95
C ASP A 35 4.18 -7.29 9.79
N GLY A 36 3.51 -6.72 8.78
CA GLY A 36 4.17 -6.13 7.62
C GLY A 36 5.12 -4.98 7.96
N ASN A 37 4.95 -4.32 9.12
CA ASN A 37 5.78 -3.19 9.51
C ASN A 37 7.25 -3.62 9.70
N ALA A 38 7.48 -4.87 10.13
CA ALA A 38 8.81 -5.45 10.27
C ALA A 38 9.59 -5.52 8.95
N PHE A 39 8.89 -5.49 7.81
CA PHE A 39 9.49 -5.60 6.48
C PHE A 39 9.62 -4.26 5.76
N ALA A 40 9.18 -3.16 6.36
CA ALA A 40 9.20 -1.84 5.71
C ALA A 40 10.62 -1.39 5.33
N ALA A 41 11.61 -1.63 6.20
CA ALA A 41 13.01 -1.32 5.90
C ALA A 41 13.54 -2.13 4.70
N GLN A 42 13.16 -3.41 4.63
CA GLN A 42 13.57 -4.29 3.54
C GLN A 42 12.89 -3.88 2.23
N ALA A 43 11.60 -3.58 2.24
CA ALA A 43 10.86 -3.13 1.06
C ALA A 43 11.44 -1.83 0.46
N LEU A 44 11.82 -0.88 1.31
CA LEU A 44 12.51 0.36 0.89
C LEU A 44 13.91 0.11 0.33
N LYS A 45 14.60 -0.94 0.79
CA LYS A 45 15.91 -1.35 0.26
C LYS A 45 15.77 -2.07 -1.09
N ASP A 46 14.69 -2.82 -1.27
CA ASP A 46 14.44 -3.63 -2.46
C ASP A 46 13.82 -2.86 -3.63
N GLY A 47 13.56 -1.56 -3.47
CA GLY A 47 13.19 -0.67 -4.58
C GLY A 47 11.92 0.14 -4.35
N CYS A 48 11.19 -0.07 -3.25
CA CYS A 48 10.03 0.78 -2.95
C CYS A 48 10.48 2.23 -2.67
N ALA A 49 9.75 3.19 -3.23
CA ALA A 49 10.02 4.62 -3.01
C ALA A 49 9.64 5.06 -1.60
N TYR A 50 8.54 4.51 -1.08
CA TYR A 50 7.96 4.83 0.22
C TYR A 50 7.38 3.59 0.89
N ALA A 51 7.30 3.63 2.22
CA ALA A 51 6.66 2.60 3.02
C ALA A 51 5.61 3.23 3.95
N VAL A 52 4.35 2.84 3.78
CA VAL A 52 3.25 3.18 4.70
C VAL A 52 3.27 2.18 5.86
N ILE A 53 3.37 2.69 7.07
CA ILE A 53 3.43 1.91 8.31
C ILE A 53 2.50 2.49 9.37
N ASP A 54 1.94 1.64 10.23
CA ASP A 54 1.11 2.04 11.37
C ASP A 54 1.81 1.89 12.72
N ASN A 55 3.01 1.31 12.73
CA ASN A 55 3.84 1.20 13.92
C ASN A 55 5.16 1.98 13.76
N PRO A 56 5.30 3.16 14.39
CA PRO A 56 6.51 3.99 14.33
C PRO A 56 7.78 3.30 14.84
N HIS A 57 7.67 2.22 15.61
CA HIS A 57 8.81 1.47 16.14
C HIS A 57 9.73 0.94 15.03
N TYR A 58 9.19 0.67 13.83
CA TYR A 58 9.96 0.13 12.71
C TYR A 58 10.60 1.20 11.81
N VAL A 59 10.46 2.49 12.16
CA VAL A 59 11.08 3.59 11.43
C VAL A 59 12.60 3.56 11.66
N VAL A 60 13.36 3.54 10.57
CA VAL A 60 14.80 3.78 10.62
C VAL A 60 15.04 5.28 10.78
N LYS A 61 15.71 5.67 11.88
CA LYS A 61 15.95 7.07 12.22
C LYS A 61 16.72 7.77 11.09
N GLY A 62 16.17 8.89 10.61
CA GLY A 62 16.75 9.70 9.54
C GLY A 62 16.27 9.33 8.14
N ASP A 63 15.49 8.26 7.99
CA ASP A 63 14.86 7.91 6.72
C ASP A 63 13.48 8.58 6.61
N ASN A 64 13.32 9.44 5.61
CA ASN A 64 12.09 10.20 5.37
C ASN A 64 11.11 9.48 4.42
N ARG A 65 11.42 8.25 4.00
CA ARG A 65 10.57 7.45 3.10
C ARG A 65 9.45 6.70 3.84
N TYR A 66 9.48 6.71 5.17
CA TYR A 66 8.41 6.14 6.00
C TYR A 66 7.25 7.13 6.11
N ILE A 67 6.05 6.63 5.82
CA ILE A 67 4.79 7.36 5.96
C ILE A 67 4.04 6.71 7.12
N ILE A 68 4.03 7.38 8.25
CA ILE A 68 3.35 6.90 9.46
C ILE A 68 1.87 7.25 9.33
N VAL A 69 1.02 6.26 9.54
CA VAL A 69 -0.44 6.38 9.58
C VAL A 69 -0.99 5.74 10.85
N GLU A 70 -2.29 5.93 11.12
CA GLU A 70 -2.94 5.31 12.28
C GLU A 70 -3.27 3.84 12.03
N ASP A 71 -3.73 3.51 10.82
CA ASP A 71 -4.04 2.15 10.38
C ASP A 71 -3.68 1.98 8.89
N SER A 72 -2.84 1.00 8.58
CA SER A 72 -2.36 0.78 7.21
C SER A 72 -3.43 0.22 6.28
N LEU A 73 -4.34 -0.62 6.79
CA LEU A 73 -5.41 -1.22 6.01
C LEU A 73 -6.46 -0.15 5.65
N GLU A 74 -6.88 0.65 6.62
CA GLU A 74 -7.81 1.74 6.39
C GLU A 74 -7.20 2.76 5.41
N THR A 75 -5.93 3.12 5.60
CA THR A 75 -5.21 4.01 4.68
C THR A 75 -5.21 3.49 3.25
N LEU A 76 -4.96 2.18 3.05
CA LEU A 76 -4.99 1.55 1.73
C LEU A 76 -6.38 1.63 1.10
N GLN A 77 -7.42 1.33 1.88
CA GLN A 77 -8.81 1.41 1.42
C GLN A 77 -9.21 2.83 1.03
N GLN A 78 -8.86 3.82 1.85
CA GLN A 78 -9.12 5.23 1.57
C GLN A 78 -8.36 5.70 0.32
N LEU A 79 -7.09 5.30 0.16
CA LEU A 79 -6.28 5.62 -1.01
C LEU A 79 -6.90 5.03 -2.29
N ALA A 80 -7.29 3.76 -2.26
CA ALA A 80 -7.93 3.08 -3.37
C ALA A 80 -9.28 3.73 -3.73
N HIS A 81 -10.12 4.02 -2.74
CA HIS A 81 -11.39 4.69 -2.93
C HIS A 81 -11.21 6.09 -3.52
N TYR A 82 -10.25 6.86 -3.00
CA TYR A 82 -9.96 8.19 -3.51
C TYR A 82 -9.45 8.15 -4.96
N HIS A 83 -8.48 7.27 -5.26
CA HIS A 83 -7.97 7.07 -6.61
C HIS A 83 -9.09 6.65 -7.57
N ARG A 84 -9.98 5.74 -7.14
CA ARG A 84 -11.14 5.30 -7.93
C ARG A 84 -12.07 6.45 -8.29
N ARG A 85 -12.33 7.38 -7.36
CA ARG A 85 -13.18 8.55 -7.60
C ARG A 85 -12.58 9.57 -8.56
N GLN A 86 -11.26 9.52 -8.81
CA GLN A 86 -10.62 10.36 -9.82
C GLN A 86 -10.73 9.77 -11.24
N MET A 87 -11.17 8.51 -11.38
CA MET A 87 -11.36 7.89 -12.68
C MET A 87 -12.79 8.14 -13.19
N GLU A 88 -12.92 8.67 -14.41
CA GLU A 88 -14.22 8.92 -15.05
C GLU A 88 -14.84 7.67 -15.71
N THR A 89 -14.18 6.51 -15.60
CA THR A 89 -14.59 5.27 -16.26
C THR A 89 -15.79 4.60 -15.56
N LYS A 90 -16.78 4.13 -16.33
CA LYS A 90 -17.90 3.33 -15.80
C LYS A 90 -17.40 2.07 -15.08
N VAL A 91 -17.99 1.79 -13.91
CA VAL A 91 -17.61 0.68 -13.02
C VAL A 91 -18.75 -0.32 -12.95
N ILE A 92 -18.47 -1.59 -13.22
CA ILE A 92 -19.44 -2.69 -13.03
C ILE A 92 -18.81 -3.66 -12.03
N GLY A 93 -19.47 -3.89 -10.90
CA GLY A 93 -19.08 -4.90 -9.92
C GLY A 93 -19.83 -6.20 -10.16
N ILE A 94 -19.11 -7.27 -10.46
CA ILE A 94 -19.70 -8.61 -10.60
C ILE A 94 -19.50 -9.34 -9.27
N THR A 95 -20.59 -9.73 -8.61
CA THR A 95 -20.57 -10.49 -7.35
C THR A 95 -21.16 -11.90 -7.58
N GLY A 96 -20.81 -12.87 -6.74
CA GLY A 96 -21.32 -14.24 -6.84
C GLY A 96 -20.57 -15.20 -5.91
N THR A 97 -21.26 -16.14 -5.29
CA THR A 97 -20.70 -17.06 -4.26
C THR A 97 -19.73 -18.08 -4.85
N ASN A 98 -19.93 -18.51 -6.10
CA ASN A 98 -19.01 -19.32 -6.91
C ASN A 98 -19.07 -18.84 -8.38
N GLY A 99 -17.95 -18.88 -9.13
CA GLY A 99 -17.94 -18.59 -10.58
C GLY A 99 -17.41 -17.21 -11.01
N LYS A 100 -16.75 -16.44 -10.13
CA LYS A 100 -16.18 -15.11 -10.46
C LYS A 100 -14.98 -15.14 -11.43
N THR A 101 -14.45 -16.33 -11.75
CA THR A 101 -13.22 -16.50 -12.54
C THR A 101 -13.38 -17.53 -13.66
N THR A 102 -14.53 -17.55 -14.33
CA THR A 102 -14.72 -18.38 -15.53
C THR A 102 -15.14 -17.47 -16.68
N THR A 103 -14.21 -17.24 -17.61
CA THR A 103 -14.47 -16.67 -18.94
C THR A 103 -14.53 -17.81 -19.94
#